data_AF-A0A850X2I7-F1
#
_entry.id   AF-A0A850X2I7-F1
#
_cell.length_a   1.000
_cell.length_b   1.000
_cell.length_c   1.000
_cell.angle_alpha   90.00
_cell.angle_beta   90.00
_cell.angle_gamma   90.00
#
_symmetry.space_group_name_H-M   'P 1'
#
loop_
_entity.id
_entity.type
_entity.pdbx_description
1 polymer ?
#
loop_
_entity_poly.entity_id
_entity_poly.type
_entity_poly.pdbx_seq_one_letter_code
_entity_poly.pdbx_strand_id
1 'polypeptide(L)'
;METVLASPAAAPSAPDPHSVPLVALNYGVRRRLGLFLNPRAAAAADWTALAEELGCEYLEIRRLEGRPDPTAALLEEWQGRCPGGATVGRLLDVLRRLGRHDVLLDLAGSVEEDCKKYLQRKQEQADQPLQVPAVDSSVPKTSELMGITTRDDPYGEHPRLHCCLLASCWGCLQ
;
A
#
# COMPACT_ATOMS: atom_id res chain seq x y z
N MET A 1 13.71 -45.45 27.61
CA MET A 1 14.77 -44.47 27.29
C MET A 1 14.34 -43.80 26.01
N GLU A 2 13.71 -42.64 26.18
CA GLU A 2 13.20 -41.79 25.11
C GLU A 2 14.36 -41.04 24.45
N THR A 3 14.29 -40.90 23.13
CA THR A 3 14.90 -39.77 22.42
C THR A 3 13.93 -39.33 21.35
N VAL A 4 13.00 -38.46 21.75
CA VAL A 4 12.21 -37.63 20.84
C VAL A 4 13.18 -36.61 20.23
N LEU A 5 13.49 -36.78 18.94
CA LEU A 5 14.20 -35.77 18.16
C LEU A 5 13.29 -34.55 18.03
N ALA A 6 13.59 -33.53 18.84
CA ALA A 6 12.99 -32.22 18.72
C ALA A 6 13.29 -31.65 17.33
N SER A 7 12.23 -31.47 16.54
CA SER A 7 12.26 -30.70 15.31
C SER A 7 12.75 -29.28 15.63
N PRO A 8 13.73 -28.71 14.90
CA PRO A 8 14.18 -27.36 15.16
C PRO A 8 13.01 -26.42 14.89
N ALA A 9 12.58 -25.70 15.92
CA ALA A 9 11.63 -24.61 15.81
C ALA A 9 12.14 -23.67 14.70
N ALA A 10 11.35 -23.54 13.64
CA ALA A 10 11.63 -22.63 12.55
C ALA A 10 11.85 -21.24 13.15
N ALA A 11 13.07 -20.70 13.00
CA ALA A 11 13.31 -19.28 13.17
C ALA A 11 12.23 -18.51 12.39
N PRO A 12 11.82 -17.30 12.81
CA PRO A 12 10.95 -16.47 11.98
C PRO A 12 11.66 -16.28 10.63
N SER A 13 11.25 -17.08 9.65
CA SER A 13 11.86 -17.10 8.33
C SER A 13 11.69 -15.70 7.76
N ALA A 14 12.71 -15.22 7.07
CA ALA A 14 12.63 -13.95 6.37
C ALA A 14 11.33 -13.91 5.55
N PRO A 15 10.62 -12.77 5.51
CA PRO A 15 9.35 -12.69 4.79
C PRO A 15 9.57 -13.04 3.32
N ASP A 16 8.85 -14.06 2.83
CA ASP A 16 8.99 -14.51 1.43
C ASP A 16 8.56 -13.38 0.47
N PRO A 17 9.50 -12.77 -0.27
CA PRO A 17 9.20 -11.58 -1.08
C PRO A 17 8.27 -11.89 -2.26
N HIS A 18 8.14 -13.17 -2.64
CA HIS A 18 7.23 -13.64 -3.69
C HIS A 18 5.76 -13.64 -3.24
N SER A 19 5.50 -13.63 -1.93
CA SER A 19 4.13 -13.59 -1.40
C SER A 19 3.57 -12.16 -1.29
N VAL A 20 4.46 -11.16 -1.38
CA VAL A 20 4.14 -9.76 -1.13
C VAL A 20 3.86 -9.04 -2.46
N PRO A 21 2.67 -8.43 -2.63
CA PRO A 21 2.35 -7.67 -3.83
C PRO A 21 3.14 -6.36 -3.89
N LEU A 22 3.36 -5.83 -5.09
CA LEU A 22 4.10 -4.56 -5.26
C LEU A 22 3.51 -3.35 -4.56
N VAL A 23 2.21 -3.36 -4.27
CA VAL A 23 1.54 -2.30 -3.49
C VAL A 23 2.16 -2.14 -2.09
N ALA A 24 2.85 -3.17 -1.58
CA ALA A 24 3.57 -3.09 -0.32
C ALA A 24 4.77 -2.13 -0.35
N LEU A 25 5.38 -1.91 -1.51
CA LEU A 25 6.54 -1.02 -1.64
C LEU A 25 6.13 0.43 -1.51
N ASN A 26 6.76 1.14 -0.58
CA ASN A 26 6.53 2.54 -0.31
C ASN A 26 6.98 3.41 -1.50
N TYR A 27 6.39 4.60 -1.62
CA TYR A 27 6.78 5.64 -2.56
C TYR A 27 8.28 5.96 -2.50
N GLY A 28 8.89 5.92 -1.31
CA GLY A 28 10.33 6.14 -1.15
C GLY A 28 11.19 5.15 -1.94
N VAL A 29 10.86 3.86 -1.87
CA VAL A 29 11.56 2.79 -2.61
C VAL A 29 11.31 2.93 -4.11
N ARG A 30 10.06 3.19 -4.52
CA ARG A 30 9.69 3.41 -5.92
C ARG A 30 10.45 4.60 -6.54
N ARG A 31 10.56 5.71 -5.80
CA ARG A 31 11.32 6.89 -6.24
C ARG A 31 12.81 6.58 -6.37
N ARG A 32 13.40 5.84 -5.42
CA ARG A 32 14.82 5.44 -5.53
C ARG A 32 15.05 4.52 -6.72
N LEU A 33 14.16 3.55 -6.98
CA LEU A 33 14.21 2.73 -8.20
C LEU A 33 14.26 3.60 -9.45
N GLY A 34 13.40 4.62 -9.54
CA GLY A 34 13.43 5.59 -10.63
C GLY A 34 14.77 6.31 -10.76
N LEU A 35 15.42 6.72 -9.67
CA LEU A 35 16.73 7.38 -9.72
C LEU A 35 17.83 6.48 -10.31
N PHE A 36 17.80 5.18 -10.07
CA PHE A 36 18.78 4.25 -10.61
C PHE A 36 18.49 3.84 -12.06
N LEU A 37 17.21 3.69 -12.43
CA LEU A 37 16.80 3.07 -13.68
C LEU A 37 16.38 4.07 -14.77
N ASN A 38 15.95 5.29 -14.41
CA ASN A 38 15.54 6.31 -15.38
C ASN A 38 16.69 6.90 -16.22
N PRO A 39 17.91 7.11 -15.69
CA PRO A 39 19.02 7.60 -16.50
C PRO A 39 19.36 6.58 -17.59
N ARG A 40 19.46 7.04 -18.84
CA ARG A 40 19.85 6.18 -19.97
C ARG A 40 21.33 5.86 -19.91
N ALA A 41 21.69 4.64 -19.54
CA ALA A 41 23.05 4.17 -19.47
C ALA A 41 23.33 3.18 -20.61
N ALA A 42 24.29 3.48 -21.47
CA ALA A 42 24.67 2.57 -22.55
C ALA A 42 25.27 1.24 -22.06
N ALA A 43 25.76 1.20 -20.81
CA ALA A 43 26.46 0.06 -20.23
C ALA A 43 25.66 -0.70 -19.15
N ALA A 44 24.52 -0.16 -18.71
CA ALA A 44 23.70 -0.77 -17.66
C ALA A 44 22.26 -0.91 -18.15
N ALA A 45 21.54 -1.90 -17.60
CA ALA A 45 20.13 -2.06 -17.92
C ALA A 45 19.32 -0.86 -17.40
N ASP A 46 18.65 -0.19 -18.32
CA ASP A 46 17.74 0.92 -18.03
C ASP A 46 16.33 0.40 -17.70
N TRP A 47 15.44 1.32 -17.32
CA TRP A 47 14.02 1.01 -17.11
C TRP A 47 13.33 0.41 -18.35
N THR A 48 13.84 0.65 -19.56
CA THR A 48 13.29 0.06 -20.80
C THR A 48 13.57 -1.44 -20.86
N ALA A 49 14.77 -1.88 -20.48
CA ALA A 49 15.11 -3.30 -20.39
C ALA A 49 14.29 -3.99 -19.29
N LEU A 50 14.02 -3.29 -18.19
CA LEU A 50 13.07 -3.75 -17.17
C LEU A 50 11.66 -3.92 -17.75
N ALA A 51 11.17 -2.95 -18.52
CA ALA A 51 9.85 -3.02 -19.14
C ALA A 51 9.72 -4.21 -20.11
N GLU A 52 10.75 -4.46 -20.93
CA GLU A 52 10.78 -5.59 -21.86
C GLU A 52 10.71 -6.94 -21.13
N GLU A 53 11.51 -7.13 -20.06
CA GLU A 53 11.46 -8.35 -19.24
C GLU A 53 10.12 -8.54 -18.51
N LEU A 54 9.41 -7.45 -18.21
CA LEU A 54 8.06 -7.49 -17.64
C LEU A 54 6.98 -7.78 -18.71
N GLY A 55 7.35 -7.84 -19.99
CA GLY A 55 6.45 -8.13 -21.10
C GLY A 55 5.70 -6.90 -21.63
N CYS A 56 6.28 -5.71 -21.48
CA CYS A 56 5.76 -4.51 -22.12
C CYS A 56 6.12 -4.49 -23.60
N GLU A 57 5.17 -4.08 -24.44
CA GLU A 57 5.40 -3.87 -25.86
C GLU A 57 6.09 -2.54 -26.13
N TYR A 58 6.76 -2.44 -27.28
CA TYR A 58 7.49 -1.24 -27.69
C TYR A 58 6.65 0.04 -27.62
N LEU A 59 5.39 0.01 -28.05
CA LEU A 59 4.52 1.20 -28.02
C LEU A 59 4.17 1.63 -26.58
N GLU A 60 4.06 0.68 -25.66
CA GLU A 60 3.84 0.96 -24.24
C GLU A 60 5.08 1.65 -23.65
N ILE A 61 6.27 1.13 -23.97
CA ILE A 61 7.55 1.72 -23.58
C ILE A 61 7.66 3.15 -24.14
N ARG A 62 7.35 3.36 -25.42
CA ARG A 62 7.34 4.71 -26.03
C ARG A 62 6.36 5.66 -25.38
N ARG A 63 5.19 5.18 -24.96
CA ARG A 63 4.20 5.99 -24.23
C ARG A 63 4.72 6.40 -22.85
N LEU A 64 5.45 5.51 -22.18
CA LEU A 64 6.04 5.76 -20.86
C LEU A 64 7.25 6.70 -20.92
N GLU A 65 8.01 6.74 -22.01
CA GLU A 65 9.16 7.64 -22.19
C GLU A 65 8.80 9.13 -21.99
N GLY A 66 7.56 9.53 -22.30
CA GLY A 66 7.10 10.91 -22.10
C GLY A 66 6.74 11.27 -20.67
N ARG A 67 6.79 10.33 -19.72
CA ARG A 67 6.47 10.56 -18.31
C ARG A 67 7.69 11.10 -17.55
N PRO A 68 7.47 11.92 -16.50
CA PRO A 68 8.58 12.44 -15.68
C PRO A 68 9.32 11.35 -14.92
N ASP A 69 8.62 10.29 -14.51
CA ASP A 69 9.19 9.10 -13.89
C ASP A 69 8.65 7.84 -14.61
N PRO A 70 9.32 7.38 -15.69
CA PRO A 70 8.85 6.24 -16.46
C PRO A 70 8.89 4.94 -15.65
N THR A 71 9.85 4.77 -14.74
CA THR A 71 9.92 3.59 -13.87
C THR A 71 8.72 3.51 -12.92
N ALA A 72 8.35 4.62 -12.26
CA ALA A 72 7.19 4.61 -11.38
C ALA A 72 5.89 4.29 -12.14
N ALA A 73 5.70 4.92 -13.30
CA ALA A 73 4.54 4.67 -14.16
C ALA A 73 4.48 3.21 -14.68
N LEU A 74 5.63 2.65 -15.04
CA LEU A 74 5.76 1.24 -15.44
C LEU A 74 5.31 0.30 -14.30
N LEU A 75 5.77 0.54 -13.07
CA LEU A 75 5.41 -0.29 -11.92
C LEU A 75 3.90 -0.22 -11.61
N GLU A 76 3.29 0.96 -11.74
CA GLU A 76 1.84 1.15 -11.56
C GLU A 76 1.04 0.42 -12.63
N GLU A 77 1.43 0.54 -13.89
CA GLU A 77 0.77 -0.16 -15.00
C GLU A 77 0.92 -1.68 -14.89
N TRP A 78 2.11 -2.15 -14.50
CA TRP A 78 2.35 -3.57 -14.29
C TRP A 78 1.47 -4.16 -13.17
N GLN A 79 1.24 -3.39 -12.09
CA GLN A 79 0.28 -3.75 -11.05
C GLN A 79 -1.15 -3.87 -11.58
N GLY A 80 -1.57 -2.95 -12.46
CA GLY A 80 -2.90 -2.98 -13.09
C GLY A 80 -3.08 -4.13 -14.09
N ARG A 81 -2.04 -4.49 -14.85
CA ARG A 81 -2.07 -5.57 -15.84
C ARG A 81 -2.11 -6.97 -15.22
N CYS A 82 -1.41 -7.17 -14.10
CA CYS A 82 -1.25 -8.48 -13.48
C CYS A 82 -1.75 -8.48 -12.03
N PRO A 83 -3.08 -8.47 -11.78
CA PRO A 83 -3.62 -8.58 -10.43
C PRO A 83 -3.18 -9.93 -9.83
N GLY A 84 -2.29 -9.88 -8.84
CA GLY A 84 -1.70 -11.07 -8.18
C GLY A 84 -0.42 -11.63 -8.81
N GLY A 85 -0.01 -11.16 -10.00
CA GLY A 85 1.25 -11.54 -10.66
C GLY A 85 2.38 -10.52 -10.50
N ALA A 86 2.06 -9.32 -10.00
CA ALA A 86 3.00 -8.26 -9.67
C ALA A 86 3.44 -8.37 -8.21
N THR A 87 4.42 -9.24 -7.96
CA THR A 87 5.03 -9.47 -6.63
C THR A 87 6.38 -8.77 -6.50
N VAL A 88 6.77 -8.39 -5.29
CA VAL A 88 8.08 -7.81 -4.99
C VAL A 88 9.21 -8.77 -5.38
N GLY A 89 9.08 -10.06 -5.05
CA GLY A 89 10.07 -11.08 -5.41
C GLY A 89 10.32 -11.17 -6.92
N ARG A 90 9.25 -11.14 -7.73
CA ARG A 90 9.37 -11.13 -9.19
C ARG A 90 10.12 -9.90 -9.71
N LEU A 91 9.89 -8.72 -9.14
CA LEU A 91 10.66 -7.53 -9.49
C LEU A 91 12.16 -7.72 -9.18
N LEU A 92 12.47 -8.21 -7.97
CA LEU A 92 13.86 -8.43 -7.55
C LEU A 92 14.58 -9.47 -8.42
N ASP A 93 13.87 -10.52 -8.84
CA ASP A 93 14.41 -11.53 -9.76
C ASP A 93 14.73 -10.95 -11.13
N VAL A 94 13.85 -10.11 -11.68
CA VAL A 94 14.09 -9.44 -12.95
C VAL A 94 15.29 -8.50 -12.84
N LEU A 95 15.38 -7.71 -11.76
CA LEU A 95 16.54 -6.84 -11.51
C LEU A 95 17.85 -7.63 -11.38
N ARG A 96 17.80 -8.83 -10.78
CA ARG A 96 18.96 -9.73 -10.69
C ARG A 96 19.38 -10.26 -12.07
N ARG A 97 18.41 -10.63 -12.91
CA ARG A 97 18.67 -11.08 -14.30
C ARG A 97 19.28 -9.98 -15.15
N LEU A 98 18.83 -8.74 -14.94
CA LEU A 98 19.37 -7.55 -15.60
C LEU A 98 20.75 -7.11 -15.06
N GLY A 99 21.28 -7.80 -14.06
CA GLY A 99 22.61 -7.53 -13.50
C GLY A 99 22.69 -6.31 -12.61
N ARG A 100 21.55 -5.70 -12.24
CA ARG A 100 21.45 -4.48 -11.41
C ARG A 100 21.58 -4.79 -9.91
N HIS A 101 22.73 -5.34 -9.53
CA HIS A 101 23.05 -5.70 -8.15
C HIS A 101 23.26 -4.46 -7.26
N ASP A 102 23.69 -3.34 -7.85
CA ASP A 102 23.78 -2.02 -7.22
C ASP A 102 22.45 -1.60 -6.58
N VAL A 103 21.36 -1.72 -7.33
CA VAL A 103 20.01 -1.38 -6.87
C VAL A 103 19.52 -2.33 -5.79
N LEU A 104 19.80 -3.63 -5.94
CA LEU A 104 19.42 -4.64 -4.96
C LEU A 104 20.11 -4.41 -3.62
N LEU A 105 21.39 -4.05 -3.62
CA LEU A 105 22.16 -3.78 -2.39
C LEU A 105 21.67 -2.52 -1.67
N ASP A 106 21.41 -1.43 -2.40
CA ASP A 106 20.94 -0.17 -1.79
C ASP A 106 19.52 -0.30 -1.23
N LEU A 107 18.63 -1.03 -1.92
CA LEU A 107 17.21 -1.11 -1.58
C LEU A 107 16.86 -2.27 -0.65
N ALA A 108 17.73 -3.27 -0.46
CA ALA A 108 17.44 -4.47 0.32
C ALA A 108 16.82 -4.15 1.69
N GLY A 109 17.46 -3.29 2.48
CA GLY A 109 16.98 -2.93 3.81
C GLY A 109 15.59 -2.28 3.80
N SER A 110 15.34 -1.35 2.87
CA SER A 110 14.06 -0.65 2.77
C SER A 110 12.94 -1.57 2.25
N VAL A 111 13.25 -2.44 1.29
CA VAL A 111 12.29 -3.42 0.74
C VAL A 111 11.88 -4.43 1.81
N GLU A 112 12.83 -4.95 2.57
CA GLU A 112 12.54 -5.87 3.68
C GLU A 112 11.67 -5.24 4.75
N GLU A 113 11.95 -3.97 5.10
CA GLU A 113 11.16 -3.23 6.08
C GLU A 113 9.72 -3.02 5.58
N ASP A 114 9.54 -2.62 4.33
CA ASP A 114 8.23 -2.44 3.71
C ASP A 114 7.44 -3.76 3.65
N CYS A 115 8.10 -4.88 3.32
CA CYS A 115 7.48 -6.21 3.32
C CYS A 115 7.01 -6.62 4.72
N LYS A 116 7.84 -6.41 5.76
CA LYS A 116 7.49 -6.69 7.16
C LYS A 116 6.28 -5.86 7.60
N LYS A 117 6.30 -4.55 7.33
CA LYS A 117 5.19 -3.63 7.65
C LYS A 117 3.89 -4.05 6.96
N TYR A 118 3.96 -4.48 5.71
CA TYR A 118 2.78 -4.94 4.97
C TYR A 118 2.19 -6.21 5.59
N LEU A 119 3.02 -7.20 5.92
CA LEU A 119 2.57 -8.45 6.53
C LEU A 119 1.99 -8.24 7.94
N GLN A 120 2.60 -7.38 8.75
CA GLN A 120 2.08 -6.99 10.07
C GLN A 120 0.68 -6.38 9.95
N ARG A 121 0.51 -5.38 9.08
CA ARG A 121 -0.81 -4.77 8.83
C ARG A 121 -1.84 -5.76 8.33
N LYS A 122 -1.43 -6.71 7.49
CA LYS A 122 -2.30 -7.78 6.99
C LYS A 122 -2.75 -8.72 8.11
N GLN A 123 -1.87 -9.04 9.06
CA GLN A 123 -2.22 -9.82 10.25
C GLN A 123 -3.16 -9.04 11.18
N GLU A 124 -2.84 -7.79 11.49
CA GLU A 124 -3.69 -6.91 12.32
C GLU A 124 -5.11 -6.76 11.74
N GLN A 125 -5.24 -6.63 10.42
CA GLN A 125 -6.54 -6.58 9.74
C GLN A 125 -7.30 -7.91 9.79
N ALA A 126 -6.59 -9.04 9.79
CA ALA A 126 -7.21 -10.35 9.95
C ALA A 126 -7.69 -10.58 11.40
N ASP A 127 -6.98 -10.00 12.37
CA ASP A 127 -7.32 -10.08 13.79
C ASP A 127 -8.38 -9.04 14.21
N GLN A 128 -8.63 -8.01 13.39
CA GLN A 128 -9.68 -7.03 13.64
C GLN A 128 -11.06 -7.68 13.42
N PRO A 129 -12.00 -7.59 14.38
CA PRO A 129 -13.32 -8.17 14.19
C PRO A 129 -14.00 -7.52 12.98
N LEU A 130 -14.29 -8.33 11.97
CA LEU A 130 -15.08 -7.92 10.80
C LEU A 130 -16.45 -7.44 11.32
N GLN A 131 -16.70 -6.13 11.24
CA GLN A 131 -18.04 -5.60 11.55
C GLN A 131 -19.04 -6.32 10.65
N VAL A 132 -19.99 -7.03 11.27
CA VAL A 132 -21.03 -7.74 10.54
C VAL A 132 -21.83 -6.75 9.68
N PRO A 133 -22.16 -7.08 8.41
CA PRO A 133 -22.75 -6.12 7.46
C PRO A 133 -24.14 -5.58 7.81
N ALA A 134 -24.78 -6.08 8.87
CA ALA A 134 -26.02 -5.51 9.36
C ALA A 134 -26.03 -5.59 10.89
N VAL A 135 -26.00 -4.43 11.52
CA VAL A 135 -26.77 -4.26 12.75
C VAL A 135 -28.20 -4.14 12.25
N ASP A 136 -28.97 -5.23 12.26
CA ASP A 136 -30.40 -5.13 12.17
C ASP A 136 -30.84 -4.34 13.40
N SER A 137 -31.04 -3.04 13.22
CA SER A 137 -31.58 -2.18 14.27
C SER A 137 -32.84 -2.88 14.76
N SER A 138 -32.79 -3.41 15.97
CA SER A 138 -33.93 -4.04 16.62
C SER A 138 -35.16 -3.19 16.35
N VAL A 139 -36.21 -3.79 15.77
CA VAL A 139 -37.54 -3.17 15.72
C VAL A 139 -37.78 -2.56 17.10
N PRO A 140 -38.00 -1.25 17.23
CA PRO A 140 -38.10 -0.62 18.53
C PRO A 140 -39.28 -1.23 19.28
N LYS A 141 -38.99 -2.11 20.25
CA LYS A 141 -39.97 -2.58 21.24
C LYS A 141 -40.07 -1.62 22.41
N THR A 142 -39.90 -0.33 22.16
CA THR A 142 -40.19 0.72 23.12
C THR A 142 -41.55 1.30 22.76
N SER A 143 -42.53 1.13 23.65
CA SER A 143 -43.79 1.90 23.60
C SER A 143 -43.43 3.38 23.43
N GLU A 144 -43.99 4.04 22.42
CA GLU A 144 -43.50 5.28 21.78
C GLU A 144 -43.41 6.55 22.65
N LEU A 145 -43.40 6.48 23.98
CA LEU A 145 -43.49 7.69 24.82
C LEU A 145 -42.33 7.92 25.79
N MET A 146 -41.17 7.32 25.58
CA MET A 146 -39.99 7.66 26.38
C MET A 146 -38.71 7.65 25.55
N GLY A 147 -38.72 8.42 24.47
CA GLY A 147 -37.50 8.87 23.79
C GLY A 147 -36.75 9.87 24.67
N ILE A 148 -35.47 9.60 24.92
CA ILE A 148 -34.53 10.36 25.76
C ILE A 148 -34.24 11.81 25.30
N THR A 149 -34.94 12.33 24.29
CA THR A 149 -34.74 13.68 23.72
C THR A 149 -35.99 14.55 23.74
N THR A 150 -36.82 14.46 24.78
CA THR A 150 -38.01 15.32 24.93
C THR A 150 -37.70 16.75 25.39
N ARG A 151 -36.42 17.11 25.53
CA ARG A 151 -35.96 18.43 26.01
C ARG A 151 -35.21 19.25 24.95
N ASP A 152 -35.14 18.78 23.71
CA ASP A 152 -34.69 19.65 22.62
C ASP A 152 -35.81 20.63 22.29
N ASP A 153 -35.56 21.91 22.51
CA ASP A 153 -36.45 23.01 22.13
C ASP A 153 -36.56 23.06 20.59
N PRO A 154 -37.73 22.76 20.01
CA PRO A 154 -37.92 22.70 18.56
C PRO A 154 -37.95 24.09 17.89
N TYR A 155 -38.03 25.18 18.66
CA TYR A 155 -38.07 26.55 18.12
C TYR A 155 -36.72 27.28 18.15
N GLY A 156 -35.71 26.71 18.82
CA GLY A 156 -34.34 27.22 18.75
C GLY A 156 -34.15 28.63 19.32
N GLU A 157 -34.86 29.00 20.39
CA GLU A 157 -34.71 30.34 21.00
C GLU A 157 -33.48 30.46 21.92
N HIS A 158 -32.77 29.36 22.17
CA HIS A 158 -31.54 29.37 22.95
C HIS A 158 -30.31 29.37 22.04
N PRO A 159 -29.42 30.39 22.14
CA PRO A 159 -28.14 30.35 21.42
C PRO A 159 -27.33 29.18 21.98
N ARG A 160 -27.17 28.13 21.16
CA ARG A 160 -26.30 26.99 21.50
C ARG A 160 -24.86 27.51 21.54
N LEU A 161 -24.33 27.69 22.75
CA LEU A 161 -22.92 27.96 23.00
C LEU A 161 -22.10 26.69 22.73
N HIS A 162 -22.01 26.28 21.47
CA HIS A 162 -20.99 25.36 21.01
C HIS A 162 -20.06 26.15 20.09
N CYS A 163 -19.17 26.92 20.71
CA CYS A 163 -18.06 27.53 20.01
C CYS A 163 -17.19 26.42 19.41
N CYS A 164 -17.38 26.18 18.12
CA CYS A 164 -16.39 25.58 17.24
C CYS A 164 -15.11 26.42 17.32
N LEU A 165 -14.20 26.03 18.21
CA LEU A 165 -12.82 26.44 18.09
C LEU A 165 -12.18 25.63 16.96
N LEU A 166 -11.62 26.38 16.01
CA LEU A 166 -10.68 25.99 14.95
C LEU A 166 -11.29 25.58 13.61
N ALA A 167 -11.77 26.58 12.87
CA ALA A 167 -11.59 26.61 11.42
C ALA A 167 -11.12 28.01 11.00
N SER A 168 -9.81 28.16 10.92
CA SER A 168 -9.14 29.26 10.25
C SER A 168 -9.30 29.08 8.74
N CYS A 169 -10.07 29.96 8.09
CA CYS A 169 -9.92 30.35 6.68
C CYS A 169 -10.81 31.59 6.47
N TRP A 170 -10.21 32.77 6.34
CA TRP A 170 -9.93 33.41 5.04
C TRP A 170 -11.20 33.77 4.26
N GLY A 171 -11.48 35.06 4.17
CA GLY A 171 -12.08 35.64 2.97
C GLY A 171 -13.26 36.59 3.19
N CYS A 172 -13.07 37.80 2.64
CA CYS A 172 -14.06 38.82 2.28
C CYS A 172 -14.57 39.73 3.43
N LEU A 173 -14.13 40.99 3.55
CA LEU A 173 -14.40 42.13 2.64
C LEU A 173 -15.93 42.34 2.58
N GLN A 174 -16.51 43.40 3.13
CA GLN A 174 -16.22 44.80 2.89
C GLN A 174 -16.98 45.66 3.92
#